data_AF-A0A832H4D0-F1
#
_entry.id   AF-A0A832H4D0-F1
#
_cell.length_a   1.000
_cell.length_b   1.000
_cell.length_c   1.000
_cell.angle_alpha   90.00
_cell.angle_beta   90.00
_cell.angle_gamma   90.00
#
_symmetry.space_group_name_H-M   'P 1'
#
loop_
_entity.id
_entity.type
_entity.pdbx_description
1 polymer ?
#
loop_
_entity_poly.entity_id
_entity_poly.type
_entity_poly.pdbx_seq_one_letter_code
_entity_poly.pdbx_strand_id
1 'polypeptide(L)'
;MRNSLFPTQQQTFDRMLRQLPAHAVVEILGNSGSGKSTLLHYAHHHLGGELLQLYDFIDQTRHYHPLALEEAFEQMVMSAFRSHSVVLIDDLQILLQVCHTNTPRDGLLTLPLRKLGAYATRTQKKLVVATDHRCYRLSLIYPETETVRINEFQAIDYGFLCYCYLDDAIAARLDYDKIYRFASNLNAYQLRRACLELN
;
A
#
# COMPACT_ATOMS: atom_id res chain seq x y z
N MET A 1 9.78 -7.72 -13.96
CA MET A 1 10.36 -6.39 -13.64
C MET A 1 11.43 -6.59 -12.59
N ARG A 2 12.54 -5.85 -12.63
CA ARG A 2 13.47 -5.82 -11.48
C ARG A 2 12.66 -5.40 -10.25
N ASN A 3 12.81 -6.10 -9.13
CA ASN A 3 12.24 -5.73 -7.83
C ASN A 3 12.95 -4.49 -7.28
N SER A 4 12.96 -3.39 -8.04
CA SER A 4 13.63 -2.15 -7.68
C SER A 4 12.58 -1.08 -7.49
N LEU A 5 12.59 -0.46 -6.31
CA LEU A 5 11.79 0.71 -6.01
C LEU A 5 12.38 1.92 -6.74
N PHE A 6 11.52 2.79 -7.27
CA PHE A 6 11.99 4.10 -7.73
C PHE A 6 12.36 4.98 -6.52
N PRO A 7 13.17 6.05 -6.71
CA PRO A 7 13.72 6.83 -5.61
C PRO A 7 12.72 7.26 -4.54
N THR A 8 11.55 7.77 -4.93
CA THR A 8 10.51 8.18 -3.97
C THR A 8 9.92 6.99 -3.18
N GLN A 9 9.70 5.83 -3.82
CA GLN A 9 9.30 4.61 -3.12
C GLN A 9 10.38 4.11 -2.16
N GLN A 10 11.66 4.15 -2.57
CA GLN A 10 12.78 3.73 -1.74
C GLN A 10 12.84 4.58 -0.47
N GLN A 11 12.68 5.90 -0.59
CA GLN A 11 12.65 6.80 0.57
C GLN A 11 11.49 6.48 1.53
N THR A 12 10.30 6.19 1.00
CA THR A 12 9.15 5.75 1.80
C THR A 12 9.45 4.42 2.49
N PHE A 13 10.02 3.46 1.77
CA PHE A 13 10.40 2.16 2.33
C PHE A 13 11.43 2.31 3.46
N ASP A 14 12.48 3.09 3.25
CA ASP A 14 13.50 3.36 4.26
C ASP A 14 12.89 4.05 5.49
N ARG A 15 11.94 4.98 5.28
CA ARG A 15 11.20 5.60 6.37
C ARG A 15 10.36 4.58 7.12
N MET A 16 9.61 3.73 6.43
CA MET A 16 8.82 2.66 7.05
C MET A 16 9.71 1.75 7.92
N LEU A 17 10.86 1.30 7.40
CA LEU A 17 11.81 0.47 8.15
C LEU A 17 12.31 1.16 9.43
N ARG A 18 12.55 2.48 9.39
CA ARG A 18 12.95 3.23 10.60
C ARG A 18 11.85 3.32 11.65
N GLN A 19 10.58 3.25 11.26
CA GLN A 19 9.44 3.38 12.17
C GLN A 19 9.01 2.04 12.79
N LEU A 20 9.20 0.93 12.08
CA LEU A 20 8.78 -0.40 12.54
C LEU A 20 9.32 -0.81 13.93
N PRO A 21 10.53 -0.42 14.37
CA PRO A 21 10.98 -0.71 15.73
C PRO A 21 10.11 -0.06 16.82
N ALA A 22 9.67 1.19 16.59
CA ALA A 22 8.89 1.97 17.57
C ALA A 22 7.38 1.76 17.43
N HIS A 23 6.90 1.41 16.24
CA HIS A 23 5.47 1.30 15.94
C HIS A 23 5.12 -0.12 15.49
N ALA A 24 4.16 -0.74 16.18
CA ALA A 24 3.64 -2.05 15.80
C ALA A 24 2.69 -1.98 14.60
N VAL A 25 2.09 -0.81 14.35
CA VAL A 25 1.19 -0.56 13.22
C VAL A 25 1.74 0.57 12.39
N VAL A 26 1.95 0.33 11.10
CA VAL A 26 2.42 1.34 10.14
C VAL A 26 1.48 1.37 8.93
N GLU A 27 0.98 2.56 8.62
CA GLU A 27 0.16 2.83 7.44
C GLU A 27 1.04 3.46 6.34
N ILE A 28 1.06 2.85 5.16
CA ILE A 28 1.60 3.44 3.92
C ILE A 28 0.46 4.13 3.19
N LEU A 29 0.54 5.45 3.10
CA LEU A 29 -0.48 6.27 2.46
C LEU A 29 0.05 6.79 1.12
N GLY A 30 -0.71 6.60 0.04
CA GLY A 30 -0.30 7.01 -1.30
C GLY A 30 -1.47 7.13 -2.27
N ASN A 31 -1.34 7.94 -3.31
CA ASN A 31 -2.39 8.08 -4.33
C ASN A 31 -2.49 6.81 -5.20
N SER A 32 -3.58 6.66 -5.95
CA SER A 32 -3.63 5.65 -7.00
C SER A 32 -2.48 5.82 -7.99
N GLY A 33 -1.80 4.72 -8.31
CA GLY A 33 -0.63 4.72 -9.20
C GLY A 33 0.68 5.21 -8.57
N SER A 34 0.73 5.48 -7.25
CA SER A 34 1.99 5.78 -6.55
C SER A 34 2.84 4.53 -6.26
N GLY A 35 2.33 3.34 -6.60
CA GLY A 35 3.01 2.06 -6.43
C GLY A 35 3.09 1.57 -4.98
N LYS A 36 2.02 1.77 -4.20
CA LYS A 36 1.84 1.19 -2.86
C LYS A 36 2.04 -0.33 -2.87
N SER A 37 1.40 -1.03 -3.80
CA SER A 37 1.51 -2.49 -3.94
C SER A 37 2.94 -2.93 -4.24
N THR A 38 3.65 -2.22 -5.14
CA THR A 38 5.07 -2.51 -5.41
C THR A 38 5.93 -2.35 -4.16
N LEU A 39 5.69 -1.29 -3.36
CA LEU A 39 6.38 -1.07 -2.10
C LEU A 39 6.06 -2.16 -1.08
N LEU A 40 4.79 -2.58 -0.95
CA LEU A 40 4.38 -3.66 -0.06
C LEU A 40 4.96 -5.02 -0.47
N HIS A 41 4.99 -5.36 -1.76
CA HIS A 41 5.64 -6.57 -2.25
C HIS A 41 7.15 -6.55 -1.96
N TYR A 42 7.80 -5.41 -2.17
CA TYR A 42 9.21 -5.24 -1.82
C TYR A 42 9.42 -5.39 -0.30
N ALA A 43 8.54 -4.80 0.51
CA ALA A 43 8.58 -4.93 1.96
C ALA A 43 8.34 -6.36 2.43
N HIS A 44 7.42 -7.10 1.82
CA HIS A 44 7.17 -8.50 2.10
C HIS A 44 8.41 -9.36 1.80
N HIS A 45 9.08 -9.13 0.66
CA HIS A 45 10.33 -9.81 0.35
C HIS A 45 11.45 -9.48 1.36
N HIS A 46 11.48 -8.25 1.90
CA HIS A 46 12.52 -7.82 2.83
C HIS A 46 12.26 -8.25 4.29
N LEU A 47 11.03 -8.15 4.76
CA LEU A 47 10.63 -8.40 6.14
C LEU A 47 10.16 -9.84 6.37
N GLY A 48 9.82 -10.56 5.31
CA GLY A 48 9.08 -11.82 5.37
C GLY A 48 7.64 -11.61 5.85
N GLY A 49 7.05 -12.68 6.38
CA GLY A 49 5.69 -12.67 6.90
C GLY A 49 4.64 -12.98 5.83
N GLU A 50 3.41 -12.54 6.07
CA GLU A 50 2.28 -12.77 5.17
C GLU A 50 1.85 -11.48 4.49
N LEU A 51 1.70 -11.49 3.16
CA LEU A 51 1.08 -10.42 2.40
C LEU A 51 -0.35 -10.81 2.04
N LEU A 52 -1.32 -10.10 2.60
CA LEU A 52 -2.74 -10.28 2.36
C LEU A 52 -3.23 -9.26 1.35
N GLN A 53 -3.73 -9.73 0.20
CA GLN A 53 -4.36 -8.88 -0.80
C GLN A 53 -5.87 -8.87 -0.61
N LEU A 54 -6.45 -7.70 -0.34
CA LEU A 54 -7.88 -7.62 -0.09
C LEU A 54 -8.75 -7.80 -1.33
N TYR A 55 -8.17 -7.65 -2.52
CA TYR A 55 -8.85 -8.05 -3.76
C TYR A 55 -9.19 -9.55 -3.77
N ASP A 56 -8.19 -10.39 -3.45
CA ASP A 56 -8.36 -11.85 -3.35
C ASP A 56 -9.35 -12.23 -2.23
N PHE A 57 -9.31 -11.51 -1.12
CA PHE A 57 -10.26 -11.70 -0.01
C PHE A 57 -11.71 -11.48 -0.45
N ILE A 58 -12.00 -10.39 -1.16
CA ILE A 58 -13.36 -10.12 -1.63
C ILE A 58 -13.86 -11.23 -2.57
N ASP A 59 -13.01 -11.71 -3.47
CA ASP A 59 -13.38 -12.82 -4.36
C ASP A 59 -13.67 -14.12 -3.59
N GLN A 60 -12.90 -14.42 -2.54
CA GLN A 60 -13.18 -15.56 -1.65
C GLN A 60 -14.46 -15.36 -0.83
N THR A 61 -14.82 -14.11 -0.52
CA THR A 61 -16.04 -13.79 0.24
C THR A 61 -17.33 -13.86 -0.54
N ARG A 62 -17.28 -14.13 -1.85
CA ARG A 62 -18.48 -14.43 -2.65
C ARG A 62 -19.26 -15.64 -2.13
N HIS A 63 -18.61 -16.50 -1.34
CA HIS A 63 -19.22 -17.65 -0.68
C HIS A 63 -19.67 -17.38 0.77
N TYR A 64 -19.32 -16.23 1.34
CA TYR A 64 -19.73 -15.83 2.69
C TYR A 64 -20.99 -14.97 2.66
N HIS A 65 -21.70 -14.95 3.80
CA HIS A 65 -22.80 -14.02 3.99
C HIS A 65 -22.23 -12.58 4.01
N PRO A 66 -22.79 -11.61 3.25
CA PRO A 66 -22.29 -10.24 3.19
C PRO A 66 -22.15 -9.53 4.55
N LEU A 67 -22.92 -9.96 5.55
CA LEU A 67 -22.86 -9.44 6.92
C LEU A 67 -21.70 -9.98 7.78
N ALA A 68 -20.84 -10.84 7.24
CA ALA A 68 -19.71 -11.43 7.97
C ALA A 68 -18.35 -10.93 7.47
N LEU A 69 -18.32 -9.88 6.65
CA LEU A 69 -17.08 -9.37 6.05
C LEU A 69 -16.09 -8.87 7.10
N GLU A 70 -16.56 -8.17 8.14
CA GLU A 70 -15.69 -7.65 9.20
C GLU A 70 -15.05 -8.79 10.01
N GLU A 71 -15.83 -9.79 10.38
CA GLU A 71 -15.37 -10.97 11.12
C GLU A 71 -14.45 -11.85 10.28
N ALA A 72 -14.77 -12.04 8.99
CA ALA A 72 -13.92 -12.81 8.06
C ALA A 72 -12.57 -12.11 7.85
N PHE A 73 -12.56 -10.78 7.71
CA PHE A 73 -11.34 -9.99 7.64
C PHE A 73 -10.51 -10.14 8.92
N GLU A 74 -11.13 -9.99 10.09
CA GLU A 74 -10.45 -10.17 11.38
C GLU A 74 -9.82 -11.57 11.47
N GLN A 75 -10.58 -12.62 11.14
CA GLN A 75 -10.11 -14.00 11.19
C GLN A 75 -8.95 -14.25 10.23
N MET A 76 -9.00 -13.70 9.02
CA MET A 76 -7.91 -13.81 8.04
C MET A 76 -6.61 -13.22 8.59
N VAL A 77 -6.66 -11.97 9.09
CA VAL A 77 -5.46 -11.29 9.63
C VAL A 77 -4.96 -12.00 10.91
N MET A 78 -5.86 -12.41 11.80
CA MET A 78 -5.49 -13.15 13.00
C MET A 78 -4.87 -14.51 12.67
N SER A 79 -5.35 -15.18 11.62
CA SER A 79 -4.76 -16.44 11.14
C SER A 79 -3.33 -16.22 10.65
N ALA A 80 -3.10 -15.17 9.86
CA ALA A 80 -1.76 -14.80 9.41
C ALA A 80 -0.82 -14.53 10.60
N PHE A 81 -1.29 -13.83 11.64
CA PHE A 81 -0.51 -13.58 12.84
C PHE A 81 -0.18 -14.82 13.67
N ARG A 82 -0.87 -15.96 13.50
CA ARG A 82 -0.50 -17.21 14.19
C ARG A 82 0.83 -17.73 13.71
N SER A 83 1.10 -17.59 12.41
CA SER A 83 2.30 -18.13 11.77
C SER A 83 3.39 -17.08 11.56
N HIS A 84 3.03 -15.80 11.50
CA HIS A 84 3.94 -14.74 11.11
C HIS A 84 4.04 -13.63 12.16
N SER A 85 5.23 -13.04 12.29
CA SER A 85 5.48 -11.86 13.12
C SER A 85 5.16 -10.55 12.39
N VAL A 86 5.10 -10.58 11.06
CA VAL A 86 4.76 -9.46 10.19
C VAL A 86 3.58 -9.86 9.33
N VAL A 87 2.55 -9.01 9.29
CA VAL A 87 1.43 -9.13 8.36
C VAL A 87 1.32 -7.82 7.61
N LEU A 88 1.31 -7.92 6.29
CA LEU A 88 1.16 -6.81 5.37
C LEU A 88 -0.22 -6.91 4.72
N ILE A 89 -0.95 -5.80 4.63
CA ILE A 89 -2.29 -5.74 4.04
C ILE A 89 -2.25 -4.73 2.90
N ASP A 90 -2.52 -5.20 1.69
CA ASP A 90 -2.71 -4.33 0.53
C ASP A 90 -4.19 -4.03 0.32
N ASP A 91 -4.45 -2.86 -0.24
CA ASP A 91 -5.77 -2.38 -0.64
C ASP A 91 -6.86 -2.34 0.45
N LEU A 92 -6.53 -1.92 1.68
CA LEU A 92 -7.53 -1.78 2.76
C LEU A 92 -8.67 -0.81 2.43
N GLN A 93 -8.46 0.11 1.50
CA GLN A 93 -9.53 0.95 0.96
C GLN A 93 -10.73 0.17 0.42
N ILE A 94 -10.53 -1.02 -0.14
CA ILE A 94 -11.62 -1.83 -0.71
C ILE A 94 -12.62 -2.17 0.40
N LEU A 95 -12.13 -2.68 1.53
CA LEU A 95 -12.98 -3.06 2.65
C LEU A 95 -13.58 -1.82 3.33
N LEU A 96 -12.81 -0.75 3.47
CA LEU A 96 -13.31 0.52 4.01
C LEU A 96 -14.48 1.07 3.19
N GLN A 97 -14.39 1.02 1.86
CA GLN A 97 -15.43 1.49 0.96
C GLN A 97 -16.69 0.63 1.02
N VAL A 98 -16.56 -0.69 1.05
CA VAL A 98 -17.72 -1.61 1.11
C VAL A 98 -18.45 -1.51 2.46
N CYS A 99 -17.71 -1.34 3.56
CA CYS A 99 -18.31 -1.27 4.90
C CYS A 99 -18.88 0.12 5.26
N HIS A 100 -18.45 1.21 4.61
CA HIS A 100 -18.90 2.59 4.91
C HIS A 100 -20.03 3.12 4.00
N THR A 101 -20.66 2.30 3.16
CA THR A 101 -21.75 2.76 2.28
C THR A 101 -23.13 2.45 2.87
N ASN A 102 -23.60 3.28 3.81
CA ASN A 102 -24.99 3.28 4.34
C ASN A 102 -25.54 1.89 4.69
N THR A 103 -24.69 1.00 5.20
CA THR A 103 -25.13 -0.31 5.68
C THR A 103 -25.60 -0.18 7.13
N PRO A 104 -26.45 -1.09 7.63
CA PRO A 104 -26.84 -1.11 9.05
C PRO A 104 -25.65 -1.30 10.02
N ARG A 105 -24.47 -1.64 9.48
CA ARG A 105 -23.23 -1.92 10.21
C ARG A 105 -22.16 -0.86 9.95
N ASP A 106 -22.58 0.36 9.58
CA ASP A 106 -21.64 1.46 9.35
C ASP A 106 -20.71 1.66 10.56
N GLY A 107 -19.43 1.88 10.28
CA GLY A 107 -18.38 1.98 11.28
C GLY A 107 -17.98 0.67 11.98
N LEU A 108 -18.62 -0.46 11.74
CA LEU A 108 -18.31 -1.71 12.46
C LEU A 108 -16.88 -2.21 12.17
N LEU A 109 -16.37 -1.97 10.96
CA LEU A 109 -14.99 -2.29 10.56
C LEU A 109 -13.92 -1.61 11.44
N THR A 110 -14.28 -0.54 12.16
CA THR A 110 -13.36 0.09 13.12
C THR A 110 -13.00 -0.83 14.29
N LEU A 111 -13.91 -1.72 14.71
CA LEU A 111 -13.69 -2.63 15.82
C LEU A 111 -12.60 -3.68 15.53
N PRO A 112 -12.66 -4.47 14.44
CA PRO A 112 -11.59 -5.41 14.12
C PRO A 112 -10.28 -4.68 13.83
N LEU A 113 -10.28 -3.52 13.16
CA LEU A 113 -9.04 -2.75 12.94
C LEU A 113 -8.37 -2.34 14.26
N ARG A 114 -9.13 -1.85 15.24
CA ARG A 114 -8.63 -1.54 16.59
C ARG A 114 -8.11 -2.78 17.30
N LYS A 115 -8.84 -3.89 17.22
CA LYS A 115 -8.45 -5.16 17.84
C LYS A 115 -7.14 -5.69 17.25
N LEU A 116 -6.99 -5.65 15.93
CA LEU A 116 -5.79 -6.08 15.22
C LEU A 116 -4.59 -5.18 15.57
N GLY A 117 -4.78 -3.87 15.61
CA GLY A 117 -3.74 -2.93 16.05
C GLY A 117 -3.29 -3.19 17.49
N ALA A 118 -4.24 -3.32 18.42
CA ALA A 118 -3.95 -3.63 19.82
C ALA A 118 -3.27 -5.00 19.98
N TYR A 119 -3.66 -6.00 19.18
CA TYR A 119 -3.02 -7.31 19.17
C TYR A 119 -1.57 -7.23 18.70
N ALA A 120 -1.31 -6.56 17.58
CA ALA A 120 0.05 -6.35 17.07
C ALA A 120 0.94 -5.66 18.12
N THR A 121 0.45 -4.59 18.74
CA THR A 121 1.15 -3.86 19.80
C THR A 121 1.45 -4.75 21.01
N ARG A 122 0.45 -5.44 21.57
CA ARG A 122 0.62 -6.28 22.75
C ARG A 122 1.56 -7.47 22.53
N THR A 123 1.58 -8.01 21.31
CA THR A 123 2.41 -9.17 20.95
C THR A 123 3.72 -8.79 20.27
N GLN A 124 4.01 -7.49 20.13
CA GLN A 124 5.18 -6.96 19.44
C GLN A 124 5.30 -7.45 17.97
N LYS A 125 4.19 -7.87 17.37
CA LYS A 125 4.07 -8.19 15.94
C LYS A 125 3.88 -6.91 15.13
N LYS A 126 4.09 -6.98 13.83
CA LYS A 126 4.01 -5.84 12.91
C LYS A 126 2.83 -5.97 11.98
N LEU A 127 2.01 -4.92 11.93
CA LEU A 127 0.93 -4.76 10.97
C LEU A 127 1.29 -3.60 10.04
N VAL A 128 1.51 -3.89 8.76
CA VAL A 128 1.76 -2.88 7.74
C VAL A 128 0.56 -2.82 6.81
N VAL A 129 0.00 -1.64 6.58
CA VAL A 129 -1.22 -1.49 5.78
C VAL A 129 -1.00 -0.45 4.71
N ALA A 130 -1.36 -0.73 3.45
CA ALA A 130 -1.46 0.28 2.42
C ALA A 130 -2.89 0.82 2.28
N THR A 131 -3.02 2.14 2.21
CA THR A 131 -4.30 2.84 2.00
C THR A 131 -4.16 3.98 0.99
N ASP A 132 -5.29 4.35 0.36
CA ASP A 132 -5.37 5.54 -0.50
C ASP A 132 -5.64 6.81 0.33
N HIS A 133 -5.09 7.97 -0.10
CA HIS A 133 -5.32 9.27 0.56
C HIS A 133 -6.79 9.66 0.70
N ARG A 134 -7.67 9.12 -0.14
CA ARG A 134 -9.10 9.41 -0.11
C ARG A 134 -9.85 8.60 0.95
N CYS A 135 -9.17 7.69 1.64
CA CYS A 135 -9.76 6.83 2.66
C CYS A 135 -9.48 7.32 4.08
N TYR A 136 -10.22 6.76 5.03
CA TYR A 136 -9.98 7.01 6.45
C TYR A 136 -8.56 6.60 6.82
N ARG A 137 -7.84 7.53 7.44
CA ARG A 137 -6.52 7.25 7.98
C ARG A 137 -6.63 6.28 9.14
N LEU A 138 -5.82 5.23 9.12
CA LEU A 138 -5.82 4.23 10.18
C LEU A 138 -5.45 4.85 11.55
N SER A 139 -4.67 5.92 11.57
CA SER A 139 -4.36 6.70 12.78
C SER A 139 -5.59 7.33 13.46
N LEU A 140 -6.71 7.50 12.76
CA LEU A 140 -7.97 7.96 13.37
C LEU A 140 -8.72 6.83 14.08
N ILE A 141 -8.46 5.59 13.68
CA ILE A 141 -9.08 4.38 14.24
C ILE A 141 -8.19 3.83 15.37
N TYR A 142 -6.87 3.81 15.17
CA TYR A 142 -5.86 3.33 16.11
C TYR A 142 -4.72 4.37 16.23
N PRO A 143 -4.75 5.26 17.25
CA PRO A 143 -3.84 6.41 17.37
C PRO A 143 -2.34 6.09 17.41
N GLU A 144 -1.94 4.88 17.81
CA GLU A 144 -0.55 4.43 17.87
C GLU A 144 0.03 4.07 16.49
N THR A 145 -0.79 4.14 15.45
CA THR A 145 -0.38 3.92 14.06
C THR A 145 0.51 5.05 13.56
N GLU A 146 1.69 4.71 13.03
CA GLU A 146 2.53 5.66 12.29
C GLU A 146 2.14 5.69 10.82
N THR A 147 1.90 6.88 10.26
CA THR A 147 1.60 7.04 8.83
C THR A 147 2.86 7.48 8.07
N VAL A 148 3.31 6.64 7.14
CA VAL A 148 4.36 6.96 6.18
C VAL A 148 3.72 7.26 4.82
N ARG A 149 4.04 8.42 4.24
CA ARG A 149 3.47 8.83 2.95
C ARG A 149 4.43 8.52 1.80
N ILE A 150 3.87 8.05 0.68
CA ILE A 150 4.54 8.09 -0.62
C ILE A 150 4.37 9.51 -1.15
N ASN A 151 5.49 10.22 -1.28
CA ASN A 151 5.49 11.59 -1.78
C ASN A 151 5.11 11.62 -3.27
N GLU A 152 4.83 12.83 -3.76
CA GLU A 152 4.67 13.06 -5.19
C GLU A 152 5.96 12.74 -5.93
N PHE A 153 5.82 12.20 -7.14
CA PHE A 153 6.95 11.85 -7.99
C PHE A 153 7.76 13.09 -8.31
N GLN A 154 9.06 12.92 -8.45
CA GLN A 154 9.99 13.94 -8.89
C GLN A 154 10.50 13.59 -10.29
N ALA A 155 11.22 14.53 -10.93
CA ALA A 155 11.82 14.30 -12.25
C ALA A 155 12.71 13.04 -12.29
N ILE A 156 13.41 12.72 -11.19
CA ILE A 156 14.22 11.51 -11.10
C ILE A 156 13.38 10.21 -11.14
N ASP A 157 12.15 10.23 -10.61
CA ASP A 157 11.25 9.08 -10.67
C ASP A 157 10.74 8.87 -12.10
N TYR A 158 10.50 9.96 -12.85
CA TYR A 158 10.15 9.91 -14.27
C TYR A 158 11.27 9.28 -15.06
N GLY A 159 12.52 9.72 -14.82
CA GLY A 159 13.71 9.11 -15.41
C GLY A 159 13.76 7.61 -15.16
N PHE A 160 13.71 7.22 -13.88
CA PHE A 160 13.74 5.82 -13.48
C PHE A 160 12.66 4.99 -14.19
N LEU A 161 11.41 5.47 -14.20
CA LEU A 161 10.29 4.76 -14.82
C LEU A 161 10.46 4.66 -16.34
N CYS A 162 10.90 5.73 -17.01
CA CYS A 162 11.15 5.68 -18.45
C CYS A 162 12.25 4.69 -18.81
N TYR A 163 13.36 4.62 -18.05
CA TYR A 163 14.41 3.60 -18.25
C TYR A 163 13.92 2.17 -17.99
N CYS A 164 12.79 1.98 -17.30
CA CYS A 164 12.22 0.64 -17.12
C CYS A 164 11.40 0.16 -18.33
N TYR A 165 10.96 1.07 -19.20
CA TYR A 165 9.98 0.76 -20.24
C TYR A 165 10.39 1.18 -21.67
N LEU A 166 11.38 2.05 -21.81
CA LEU A 166 11.96 2.47 -23.08
C LEU A 166 13.31 1.80 -23.31
N ASP A 167 13.71 1.70 -24.57
CA ASP A 167 15.09 1.37 -24.92
C ASP A 167 16.05 2.43 -24.34
N ASP A 168 17.21 1.99 -23.85
CA ASP A 168 18.22 2.85 -23.21
C ASP A 168 18.61 4.06 -24.08
N ALA A 169 18.68 3.86 -25.41
CA ALA A 169 19.01 4.90 -26.37
C ALA A 169 17.92 5.99 -26.47
N ILE A 170 16.64 5.63 -26.31
CA ILE A 170 15.52 6.58 -26.30
C ILE A 170 15.47 7.27 -24.93
N ALA A 171 15.52 6.50 -23.85
CA ALA A 171 15.49 7.02 -22.48
C ALA A 171 16.59 8.07 -22.24
N ALA A 172 17.82 7.78 -22.66
CA ALA A 172 18.95 8.69 -22.49
C ALA A 172 18.84 10.03 -23.24
N ARG A 173 17.94 10.13 -24.23
CA ARG A 173 17.71 11.36 -25.01
C ARG A 173 16.64 12.27 -24.41
N LEU A 174 15.91 11.81 -23.40
CA LEU A 174 14.81 12.55 -22.78
C LEU A 174 15.33 13.50 -21.69
N ASP A 175 14.77 14.71 -21.65
CA ASP A 175 14.99 15.67 -20.56
C ASP A 175 13.86 15.53 -19.54
N TYR A 176 14.13 14.81 -18.45
CA TYR A 176 13.13 14.49 -17.44
C TYR A 176 12.73 15.69 -16.58
N ASP A 177 13.61 16.67 -16.39
CA ASP A 177 13.26 17.92 -15.71
C ASP A 177 12.26 18.72 -16.54
N LYS A 178 12.47 18.76 -17.86
CA LYS A 178 11.53 19.39 -18.79
C LYS A 178 10.21 18.63 -18.85
N ILE A 179 10.23 17.30 -19.00
CA ILE A 179 9.00 16.49 -19.01
C ILE A 179 8.22 16.70 -17.72
N TYR A 180 8.88 16.60 -16.57
CA TYR A 180 8.25 16.79 -15.27
C TYR A 180 7.66 18.20 -15.13
N ARG A 181 8.35 19.25 -15.60
CA ARG A 181 7.83 20.62 -15.58
C ARG A 181 6.52 20.78 -16.36
N PHE A 182 6.36 20.08 -17.47
CA PHE A 182 5.16 20.17 -18.32
C PHE A 182 4.07 19.15 -17.96
N ALA A 183 4.41 18.07 -17.26
CA ALA A 183 3.50 16.97 -16.98
C ALA A 183 3.72 16.37 -15.58
N SER A 184 3.85 17.19 -14.53
CA SER A 184 4.23 16.78 -13.17
C SER A 184 3.28 15.80 -12.48
N ASN A 185 2.04 15.68 -12.97
CA ASN A 185 0.97 14.90 -12.34
C ASN A 185 0.78 13.50 -12.96
N LEU A 186 1.69 13.06 -13.83
CA LEU A 186 1.64 11.70 -14.36
C LEU A 186 2.03 10.68 -13.28
N ASN A 187 1.18 9.67 -13.09
CA ASN A 187 1.48 8.53 -12.22
C ASN A 187 2.25 7.43 -12.98
N ALA A 188 2.68 6.39 -12.27
CA ALA A 188 3.47 5.31 -12.86
C ALA A 188 2.75 4.56 -14.00
N TYR A 189 1.42 4.41 -13.90
CA TYR A 189 0.64 3.77 -14.96
C TYR A 189 0.59 4.62 -16.23
N GLN A 190 0.39 5.92 -16.09
CA GLN A 190 0.36 6.86 -17.22
C GLN A 190 1.73 6.96 -17.89
N LEU A 191 2.81 7.03 -17.09
CA LEU A 191 4.18 7.03 -17.60
C LEU A 191 4.51 5.73 -18.34
N ARG A 192 4.17 4.57 -17.76
CA ARG A 192 4.34 3.27 -18.43
C ARG A 192 3.60 3.24 -19.76
N ARG A 193 2.35 3.69 -19.79
CA ARG A 193 1.56 3.71 -21.03
C ARG A 193 2.18 4.64 -22.08
N ALA A 194 2.59 5.85 -21.69
CA ALA A 194 3.26 6.77 -22.59
C ALA A 194 4.56 6.18 -23.17
N CYS A 195 5.34 5.46 -22.36
CA CYS A 195 6.54 4.78 -22.85
C CYS A 195 6.22 3.68 -23.87
N LEU A 196 5.16 2.90 -23.64
CA LEU A 196 4.73 1.85 -24.57
C LEU A 196 4.25 2.40 -25.92
N GLU A 197 3.80 3.65 -25.97
CA GLU A 197 3.41 4.33 -27.22
C GLU A 197 4.61 4.96 -27.97
N LEU A 198 5.78 5.04 -27.33
CA LEU A 198 7.01 5.65 -27.88
C LEU A 198 8.05 4.62 -28.37
N ASN A 199 7.83 3.34 -28.11
CA ASN A 199 8.59 2.22 -28.69
C ASN A 199 8.04 1.85 -30.07
#